data_AF-A0A9E2LJD7-F1
#
_entry.id   AF-A0A9E2LJD7-F1
#
_cell.length_a   1.000
_cell.length_b   1.000
_cell.length_c   1.000
_cell.angle_alpha   90.00
_cell.angle_beta   90.00
_cell.angle_gamma   90.00
#
_symmetry.space_group_name_H-M   'P 1'
#
loop_
_entity.id
_entity.type
_entity.pdbx_description
1 polymer ?
#
loop_
_entity_poly.entity_id
_entity_poly.type
_entity_poly.pdbx_seq_one_letter_code
_entity_poly.pdbx_strand_id
1 'polypeptide(L)'
;MKTRIIWTKIWDDEWFDALTTNARYLFIYLLTNQDIGLSGCYYITNKKIGFHTHLSNKEIEEAKALLPPKVVFKDNWVYVPNARGYNGFVGAKNDTAVEREIELIPENIRIALSIEKPYRVSGVPNTSIIKTINHNHNNNQKHIRAKAYKLIGNTMVEE
;
A
#
# COMPACT_ATOMS: atom_id res chain seq x y z
N MET A 1 -11.83 -10.29 -4.50
CA MET A 1 -11.07 -9.16 -5.10
C MET A 1 -10.07 -8.66 -4.05
N LYS A 2 -8.78 -8.52 -4.38
CA LYS A 2 -7.80 -7.88 -3.49
C LYS A 2 -7.81 -6.38 -3.81
N THR A 3 -8.02 -5.52 -2.82
CA THR A 3 -7.90 -4.07 -3.00
C THR A 3 -6.46 -3.65 -2.75
N ARG A 4 -5.95 -2.75 -3.60
CA ARG A 4 -4.62 -2.13 -3.46
C ARG A 4 -4.81 -0.62 -3.40
N ILE A 5 -4.24 0.00 -2.38
CA ILE A 5 -4.33 1.44 -2.15
C ILE A 5 -2.97 2.03 -2.48
N ILE A 6 -2.94 2.96 -3.43
CA ILE A 6 -1.77 3.81 -3.68
C ILE A 6 -2.08 5.17 -3.08
N TRP A 7 -1.23 5.62 -2.17
CA TRP A 7 -1.40 6.92 -1.54
C TRP A 7 -0.99 8.01 -2.52
N THR A 8 -1.85 9.00 -2.73
CA THR A 8 -1.61 10.09 -3.70
C THR A 8 -0.35 10.90 -3.39
N LYS A 9 0.11 10.94 -2.14
CA LYS A 9 1.39 11.56 -1.75
C LYS A 9 2.61 11.00 -2.49
N ILE A 10 2.49 9.85 -3.16
CA ILE A 10 3.56 9.32 -4.02
C ILE A 10 3.97 10.32 -5.11
N TRP A 11 3.04 11.16 -5.57
CA TRP A 11 3.31 12.17 -6.60
C TRP A 11 4.18 13.33 -6.09
N ASP A 12 4.31 13.48 -4.76
CA ASP A 12 5.16 14.49 -4.11
C ASP A 12 6.49 13.88 -3.59
N ASP A 13 6.72 12.57 -3.80
CA ASP A 13 7.95 11.88 -3.37
C ASP A 13 9.07 12.14 -4.39
N GLU A 14 10.12 12.86 -3.98
CA GLU A 14 11.26 13.24 -4.84
C GLU A 14 11.93 12.02 -5.51
N TRP A 15 12.02 10.91 -4.78
CA TRP A 15 12.55 9.66 -5.34
C TRP A 15 11.68 9.15 -6.50
N PHE A 16 10.35 9.20 -6.37
CA PHE A 16 9.42 8.75 -7.41
C PHE A 16 9.41 9.71 -8.60
N ASP A 17 9.50 11.02 -8.35
CA ASP A 17 9.56 12.04 -9.40
C ASP A 17 10.82 11.91 -10.28
N ALA A 18 11.95 11.56 -9.67
CA ALA A 18 13.22 11.35 -10.39
C ALA A 18 13.24 10.11 -11.30
N LEU A 19 12.24 9.21 -11.21
CA LEU A 19 12.18 8.00 -12.03
C LEU A 19 11.75 8.29 -13.47
N THR A 20 12.32 7.52 -14.40
CA THR A 20 11.83 7.50 -15.79
C THR A 20 10.36 7.05 -15.84
N THR A 21 9.65 7.39 -16.91
CA THR A 21 8.25 6.96 -17.11
C THR A 21 8.08 5.44 -16.99
N ASN A 22 8.99 4.66 -17.56
CA ASN A 22 8.96 3.20 -17.48
C ASN A 22 9.20 2.69 -16.05
N ALA A 23 10.13 3.31 -15.30
CA ALA A 23 10.37 2.95 -13.90
C ALA A 23 9.19 3.32 -12.99
N ARG A 24 8.57 4.49 -13.17
CA ARG A 24 7.35 4.88 -12.45
C ARG A 24 6.21 3.89 -12.73
N TYR A 25 6.01 3.54 -13.99
CA TYR A 25 4.97 2.61 -14.37
C TYR A 25 5.22 1.21 -13.79
N LEU A 26 6.46 0.71 -13.90
CA LEU A 26 6.84 -0.58 -13.32
C LEU A 26 6.63 -0.58 -11.80
N PHE A 27 7.03 0.48 -11.10
CA PHE A 27 6.83 0.58 -9.65
C PHE A 27 5.35 0.48 -9.24
N ILE A 28 4.48 1.24 -9.92
CA ILE A 28 3.03 1.19 -9.67
C ILE A 28 2.50 -0.22 -9.95
N TYR A 29 2.85 -0.80 -11.11
CA TYR A 29 2.42 -2.15 -11.47
C TYR A 29 2.82 -3.20 -10.43
N LEU A 30 4.04 -3.12 -9.88
CA LEU A 30 4.52 -4.04 -8.85
C LEU A 30 3.74 -3.94 -7.53
N LEU A 31 3.13 -2.78 -7.25
CA LEU A 31 2.26 -2.58 -6.08
C LEU A 31 0.82 -3.00 -6.33
N THR A 32 0.36 -3.02 -7.59
CA THR A 32 -1.07 -3.16 -7.92
C THR A 32 -1.45 -4.47 -8.62
N ASN A 33 -0.48 -5.29 -9.05
CA ASN A 33 -0.80 -6.57 -9.66
C ASN A 33 -1.37 -7.59 -8.65
N GLN A 34 -1.94 -8.68 -9.17
CA GLN A 34 -2.62 -9.69 -8.35
C GLN A 34 -1.70 -10.57 -7.50
N ASP A 35 -0.43 -10.67 -7.88
CA ASP A 35 0.54 -11.59 -7.26
C ASP A 35 1.09 -11.02 -5.96
N ILE A 36 1.12 -9.68 -5.80
CA ILE A 36 1.60 -9.08 -4.56
C ILE A 36 0.76 -9.55 -3.38
N GLY A 37 1.45 -10.12 -2.38
CA GLY A 37 0.89 -10.53 -1.10
C GLY A 37 0.95 -9.43 -0.04
N LEU A 38 0.70 -9.80 1.21
CA LEU A 38 0.88 -8.91 2.36
C LEU A 38 2.35 -8.70 2.72
N SER A 39 3.20 -9.69 2.44
CA SER A 39 4.66 -9.63 2.65
C SER A 39 5.37 -8.68 1.68
N GLY A 40 4.74 -8.34 0.54
CA GLY A 40 5.38 -7.55 -0.51
C GLY A 40 6.45 -8.32 -1.29
N CYS A 41 6.66 -9.61 -1.02
CA CYS A 41 7.57 -10.46 -1.77
C CYS A 41 6.81 -11.54 -2.54
N TYR A 42 7.10 -11.69 -3.82
CA TYR A 42 6.43 -12.65 -4.69
C TYR A 42 7.26 -12.95 -5.94
N TYR A 43 6.91 -14.08 -6.58
CA TYR A 43 7.54 -14.49 -7.84
C TYR A 43 6.92 -13.74 -9.03
N ILE A 44 7.78 -13.15 -9.87
CA ILE A 44 7.38 -12.51 -11.12
C ILE A 44 8.52 -12.54 -12.15
N THR A 45 8.19 -12.94 -13.39
CA THR A 45 9.16 -13.00 -14.50
C THR A 45 9.09 -11.76 -15.38
N ASN A 46 10.17 -11.46 -16.10
CA ASN A 46 10.17 -10.41 -17.13
C ASN A 46 9.12 -10.65 -18.20
N LYS A 47 8.86 -11.91 -18.56
CA LYS A 47 7.81 -12.27 -19.50
C LYS A 47 6.44 -11.80 -19.01
N LYS A 48 6.12 -12.01 -17.73
CA LYS A 48 4.86 -11.57 -17.12
C LYS A 48 4.79 -10.04 -17.01
N ILE A 49 5.88 -9.40 -16.59
CA ILE A 49 5.98 -7.93 -16.56
C ILE A 49 5.73 -7.36 -17.96
N GLY A 50 6.47 -7.82 -18.97
CA GLY A 50 6.35 -7.34 -20.35
C GLY A 50 4.96 -7.59 -20.93
N PHE A 51 4.33 -8.72 -20.62
CA PHE A 51 2.95 -8.98 -21.05
C PHE A 51 1.95 -7.96 -20.50
N HIS A 52 2.05 -7.58 -19.22
CA HIS A 52 1.12 -6.64 -18.60
C HIS A 52 1.45 -5.17 -18.88
N THR A 53 2.73 -4.84 -19.02
CA THR A 53 3.22 -3.46 -19.13
C THR A 53 3.57 -3.06 -20.56
N HIS A 54 3.63 -4.01 -21.49
CA HIS A 54 4.14 -3.81 -22.86
C HIS A 54 5.58 -3.26 -22.94
N LEU A 55 6.32 -3.28 -21.82
CA LEU A 55 7.73 -2.95 -21.80
C LEU A 55 8.54 -4.08 -22.42
N SER A 56 9.53 -3.72 -23.24
CA SER A 56 10.53 -4.65 -23.73
C SER A 56 11.43 -5.13 -22.59
N ASN A 57 12.12 -6.27 -22.77
CA ASN A 57 13.06 -6.77 -21.77
C ASN A 57 14.15 -5.74 -21.42
N LYS A 58 14.60 -4.95 -22.39
CA LYS A 58 15.59 -3.90 -22.16
C LYS A 58 15.05 -2.82 -21.22
N GLU A 59 13.85 -2.30 -21.51
CA GLU A 59 13.21 -1.28 -20.68
C GLU A 59 12.89 -1.79 -19.28
N ILE A 60 12.53 -3.07 -19.15
CA ILE A 60 12.31 -3.70 -17.84
C ILE A 60 13.60 -3.70 -17.02
N GLU A 61 14.73 -4.13 -17.58
CA GLU A 61 16.01 -4.17 -16.86
C GLU A 61 16.51 -2.76 -16.51
N GLU A 62 16.37 -1.79 -17.42
CA GLU A 62 16.69 -0.39 -17.14
C GLU A 62 15.80 0.19 -16.02
N ALA A 63 14.49 -0.10 -16.06
CA ALA A 63 13.56 0.33 -15.03
C ALA A 63 13.89 -0.30 -13.67
N LYS A 64 14.16 -1.61 -13.62
CA LYS A 64 14.53 -2.33 -12.39
C LYS A 64 15.77 -1.75 -11.73
N ALA A 65 16.76 -1.33 -12.50
CA ALA A 65 18.01 -0.77 -11.98
C ALA A 65 17.80 0.54 -11.19
N LEU A 66 16.68 1.24 -11.43
CA LEU A 66 16.35 2.52 -10.77
C LEU A 66 15.50 2.36 -9.50
N LEU A 67 14.94 1.18 -9.24
CA LEU A 67 14.01 0.98 -8.13
C LEU A 67 14.64 0.70 -6.74
N PRO A 68 15.90 0.24 -6.61
CA PRO A 68 16.53 0.11 -5.30
C PRO A 68 16.63 1.47 -4.56
N PRO A 69 16.54 1.47 -3.22
CA PRO A 69 16.28 0.32 -2.35
C PRO A 69 14.78 0.02 -2.18
N LYS A 70 13.87 0.78 -2.79
CA LYS A 70 12.41 0.64 -2.57
C LYS A 70 11.82 -0.63 -3.21
N VAL A 71 12.46 -1.17 -4.24
CA VAL A 71 12.18 -2.48 -4.80
C VAL A 71 13.48 -3.19 -5.11
N VAL A 72 13.57 -4.46 -4.75
CA VAL A 72 14.74 -5.31 -5.03
C VAL A 72 14.31 -6.59 -5.75
N PHE A 73 15.17 -7.10 -6.62
CA PHE A 73 14.91 -8.28 -7.45
C PHE A 73 15.99 -9.33 -7.25
N LYS A 74 15.58 -10.61 -7.24
CA LYS A 74 16.50 -11.75 -7.20
C LYS A 74 15.86 -12.98 -7.81
N ASP A 75 16.47 -13.59 -8.83
CA ASP A 75 16.05 -14.88 -9.41
C ASP A 75 14.54 -14.96 -9.74
N ASN A 76 13.98 -13.92 -10.39
CA ASN A 76 12.54 -13.74 -10.66
C ASN A 76 11.65 -13.61 -9.42
N TRP A 77 12.22 -13.25 -8.28
CA TRP A 77 11.50 -12.72 -7.13
C TRP A 77 11.65 -11.22 -7.07
N VAL A 78 10.59 -10.57 -6.63
CA VAL A 78 10.60 -9.15 -6.29
C VAL A 78 10.25 -9.00 -4.83
N TYR A 79 10.87 -8.03 -4.16
CA TYR A 79 10.50 -7.62 -2.81
C TYR A 79 10.33 -6.11 -2.75
N VAL A 80 9.19 -5.69 -2.21
CA VAL A 80 8.84 -4.29 -1.96
C VAL A 80 8.71 -4.11 -0.44
N PRO A 81 9.77 -3.69 0.28
CA PRO A 81 9.80 -3.69 1.75
C PRO A 81 8.64 -2.91 2.38
N ASN A 82 8.28 -1.78 1.78
CA ASN A 82 7.24 -0.88 2.30
C ASN A 82 5.83 -1.20 1.75
N ALA A 83 5.62 -2.34 1.08
CA ALA A 83 4.32 -2.72 0.52
C ALA A 83 3.18 -2.71 1.57
N ARG A 84 3.48 -3.14 2.80
CA ARG A 84 2.52 -3.17 3.90
C ARG A 84 2.09 -1.77 4.34
N GLY A 85 3.00 -0.78 4.26
CA GLY A 85 2.70 0.61 4.59
C GLY A 85 1.63 1.23 3.69
N TYR A 86 1.51 0.76 2.44
CA TYR A 86 0.50 1.25 1.51
C TYR A 86 -0.89 0.65 1.73
N ASN A 87 -0.96 -0.58 2.24
CA ASN A 87 -2.21 -1.35 2.29
C ASN A 87 -3.05 -1.12 3.56
N GLY A 88 -2.51 -0.49 4.62
CA GLY A 88 -3.27 -0.13 5.83
C GLY A 88 -3.82 -1.29 6.67
N PHE A 89 -3.57 -2.55 6.28
CA PHE A 89 -4.04 -3.74 6.96
C PHE A 89 -3.15 -4.03 8.19
N VAL A 90 -3.67 -3.77 9.38
CA VAL A 90 -3.01 -4.05 10.67
C VAL A 90 -3.80 -5.09 11.48
N GLY A 91 -3.12 -5.89 12.29
CA GLY A 91 -3.74 -6.83 13.24
C GLY A 91 -3.20 -8.27 13.13
N ALA A 92 -3.35 -9.03 14.22
CA ALA A 92 -2.73 -10.33 14.41
C ALA A 92 -3.02 -11.37 13.30
N LYS A 93 -4.21 -11.31 12.69
CA LYS A 93 -4.57 -12.18 11.56
C LYS A 93 -3.75 -11.86 10.30
N ASN A 94 -3.51 -10.58 10.04
CA ASN A 94 -2.69 -10.14 8.91
C ASN A 94 -1.22 -10.48 9.16
N ASP A 95 -0.74 -10.33 10.40
CA ASP A 95 0.63 -10.72 10.78
C ASP A 95 0.86 -12.22 10.56
N THR A 96 -0.09 -13.06 10.99
CA THR A 96 -0.03 -14.51 10.74
C THR A 96 -0.03 -14.84 9.25
N ALA A 97 -0.78 -14.09 8.44
CA ALA A 97 -0.79 -14.29 6.98
C ALA A 97 0.53 -13.87 6.33
N VAL A 98 1.14 -12.77 6.77
CA VAL A 98 2.48 -12.34 6.34
C VAL A 98 3.53 -13.40 6.67
N GLU A 99 3.52 -13.94 7.89
CA GLU A 99 4.45 -15.00 8.29
C GLU A 99 4.34 -16.23 7.40
N ARG A 100 3.11 -16.68 7.11
CA ARG A 100 2.88 -17.81 6.19
C ARG A 100 3.38 -17.52 4.79
N GLU A 101 3.15 -16.30 4.27
CA GLU A 101 3.68 -15.92 2.97
C GLU A 101 5.21 -15.96 2.96
N ILE A 102 5.87 -15.42 3.99
CA ILE A 102 7.33 -15.44 4.12
C ILE A 102 7.87 -16.86 4.19
N GLU A 103 7.20 -17.77 4.89
CA GLU A 103 7.60 -19.19 5.00
C GLU A 103 7.55 -19.94 3.67
N LEU A 104 6.70 -19.52 2.73
CA LEU A 104 6.64 -20.08 1.39
C LEU A 104 7.75 -19.55 0.46
N ILE A 105 8.46 -18.50 0.86
CA ILE A 105 9.58 -17.95 0.09
C ILE A 105 10.82 -18.83 0.32
N PRO A 106 11.50 -19.29 -0.75
CA PRO A 106 12.74 -20.05 -0.64
C PRO A 106 13.78 -19.34 0.24
N GLU A 107 14.47 -20.10 1.11
CA GLU A 107 15.42 -19.54 2.09
C GLU A 107 16.52 -18.70 1.42
N ASN A 108 17.06 -19.16 0.29
CA ASN A 108 18.08 -18.43 -0.47
C ASN A 108 17.60 -17.04 -0.92
N ILE A 109 16.30 -16.90 -1.23
CA ILE A 109 15.70 -15.62 -1.62
C ILE A 109 15.49 -14.74 -0.39
N ARG A 110 15.01 -15.30 0.72
CA ARG A 110 14.82 -14.54 1.97
C ARG A 110 16.13 -13.93 2.47
N ILE A 111 17.21 -14.72 2.45
CA ILE A 111 18.54 -14.26 2.83
C ILE A 111 19.03 -13.18 1.86
N ALA A 112 18.95 -13.43 0.55
CA ALA A 112 19.46 -12.52 -0.47
C ALA A 112 18.74 -11.16 -0.50
N LEU A 113 17.45 -11.13 -0.16
CA LEU A 113 16.63 -9.92 -0.14
C LEU A 113 16.50 -9.32 1.27
N SER A 114 17.23 -9.86 2.25
CA SER A 114 17.20 -9.43 3.66
C SER A 114 15.78 -9.31 4.22
N ILE A 115 14.93 -10.30 3.92
CA ILE A 115 13.54 -10.32 4.37
C ILE A 115 13.51 -10.78 5.82
N GLU A 116 13.35 -9.83 6.75
CA GLU A 116 13.16 -10.13 8.16
C GLU A 116 11.73 -10.60 8.44
N LYS A 117 11.57 -11.61 9.31
CA LYS A 117 10.25 -11.96 9.85
C LYS A 117 9.77 -10.79 10.72
N PRO A 118 8.49 -10.38 10.62
CA PRO A 118 7.96 -9.36 11.52
C PRO A 118 8.09 -9.87 12.97
N TYR A 119 8.83 -9.16 13.81
CA TYR A 119 8.99 -9.55 15.21
C TYR A 119 7.63 -9.42 15.91
N ARG A 120 7.05 -10.54 16.36
CA ARG A 120 5.92 -10.49 17.30
C ARG A 120 6.44 -10.05 18.65
N VAL A 121 6.21 -8.79 19.04
CA VAL A 121 6.35 -8.42 20.45
C VAL A 121 5.17 -9.02 21.20
N SER A 122 5.35 -10.22 21.76
CA SER A 122 4.41 -10.83 22.68
C SER A 122 4.29 -9.95 23.93
N GLY A 123 3.14 -9.28 24.10
CA GLY A 123 2.77 -8.63 25.36
C GLY A 123 2.77 -7.10 25.41
N VAL A 124 2.96 -6.38 24.31
CA VAL A 124 2.79 -4.91 24.30
C VAL A 124 1.58 -4.54 23.43
N PRO A 125 0.56 -3.82 23.95
CA PRO A 125 -0.48 -3.27 23.10
C PRO A 125 0.20 -2.36 22.09
N ASN A 126 -0.10 -2.54 20.81
CA ASN A 126 0.56 -1.83 19.72
C ASN A 126 0.14 -0.34 19.73
N THR A 127 0.69 0.45 20.66
CA THR A 127 0.59 1.92 20.69
C THR A 127 1.66 2.53 19.82
N SER A 128 1.48 2.34 18.52
CA SER A 128 1.94 3.30 17.51
C SER A 128 0.96 3.27 16.35
N ILE A 129 -0.33 3.41 16.70
CA ILE A 129 -1.27 4.07 15.81
C ILE A 129 -0.76 5.50 15.71
N ILE A 130 -0.14 5.83 14.59
CA ILE A 130 -0.23 7.18 14.02
C ILE A 130 -1.70 7.53 14.15
N LYS A 131 -2.05 8.36 15.14
CA LYS A 131 -3.32 9.05 15.15
C LYS A 131 -3.27 9.86 13.87
N THR A 132 -3.88 9.36 12.79
CA THR A 132 -4.53 10.27 11.87
C THR A 132 -5.44 11.08 12.76
N ILE A 133 -5.01 12.30 13.08
CA ILE A 133 -5.89 13.33 13.60
C ILE A 133 -6.82 13.61 12.42
N ASN A 134 -7.78 12.71 12.19
CA ASN A 134 -9.01 13.09 11.54
C ASN A 134 -9.65 14.05 12.53
N HIS A 135 -9.45 15.35 12.32
CA HIS A 135 -10.51 16.29 12.64
C HIS A 135 -11.69 15.90 11.76
N ASN A 136 -12.39 14.84 12.16
CA ASN A 136 -13.69 14.50 11.63
C ASN A 136 -14.64 15.55 12.21
N HIS A 137 -14.58 16.75 11.64
CA HIS A 137 -15.56 17.77 11.91
C HIS A 137 -16.87 17.25 11.32
N ASN A 138 -17.85 17.10 12.22
CA ASN A 138 -19.27 16.83 11.97
C ASN A 138 -19.74 15.39 11.80
N ASN A 139 -20.31 14.87 12.89
CA ASN A 139 -21.59 14.14 12.80
C ASN A 139 -22.69 14.64 13.76
N ASN A 140 -22.53 15.82 14.38
CA ASN A 140 -23.60 16.44 15.18
C ASN A 140 -24.36 17.59 14.49
N GLN A 141 -24.06 17.94 13.24
CA GLN A 141 -24.82 19.00 12.53
C GLN A 141 -26.19 18.53 12.00
N LYS A 142 -26.46 17.21 11.90
CA LYS A 142 -27.76 16.71 11.41
C LYS A 142 -28.89 16.87 12.45
N HIS A 143 -28.60 16.87 13.75
CA HIS A 143 -29.61 17.10 14.79
C HIS A 143 -29.85 18.58 15.13
N ILE A 144 -28.89 19.46 14.84
CA ILE A 144 -29.05 20.91 15.09
C ILE A 144 -29.84 21.57 13.96
N ARG A 145 -29.66 21.16 12.69
CA ARG A 145 -30.46 21.66 11.56
C ARG A 145 -31.94 21.27 11.66
N ALA A 146 -32.27 20.06 12.13
CA ALA A 146 -33.66 19.64 12.31
C ALA A 146 -34.40 20.41 13.42
N LYS A 147 -33.68 20.92 14.43
CA LYS A 147 -34.25 21.79 15.48
C LYS A 147 -34.43 23.24 15.01
N ALA A 148 -33.52 23.75 14.16
CA ALA A 148 -33.61 25.11 13.62
C ALA A 148 -34.79 25.27 12.63
N TYR A 149 -35.03 24.31 11.73
CA TYR A 149 -36.17 24.40 10.81
C TYR A 149 -37.54 24.24 11.48
N LYS A 150 -37.60 23.65 12.68
CA LYS A 150 -38.85 23.54 13.46
C LYS A 150 -39.18 24.81 14.26
N LEU A 151 -38.20 25.68 14.49
CA LEU A 151 -38.38 26.98 15.15
C LEU A 151 -38.59 28.14 14.16
N ILE A 152 -38.16 28.00 12.90
CA ILE A 152 -38.33 29.02 11.86
C ILE A 152 -39.61 28.79 11.04
N GLY A 153 -40.14 27.55 11.01
CA GLY A 153 -41.38 27.21 10.31
C GLY A 153 -42.70 27.60 11.00
N ASN A 154 -42.65 28.25 12.17
CA ASN A 154 -43.84 28.62 12.95
C ASN A 154 -44.06 30.14 13.08
N THR A 155 -43.37 30.96 12.28
CA THR A 155 -43.46 32.43 12.40
C THR A 155 -43.67 33.18 11.08
N MET A 156 -44.27 32.56 10.05
CA MET A 156 -44.66 33.26 8.80
C MET A 156 -45.91 32.65 8.15
N VAL A 157 -47.03 32.61 8.87
CA VAL A 157 -48.44 32.69 8.39
C VAL A 157 -49.20 33.12 9.66
N GLU A 158 -49.78 34.30 9.79
CA GLU A 158 -51.08 34.76 9.27
C GLU A 158 -51.09 36.29 9.53
N GLU A 159 -51.28 37.08 8.46
CA GLU A 159 -52.36 38.09 8.31
C GLU A 159 -52.29 39.31 9.25
#